data_AF-A0A0W0GKW4-F1
#
_entry.id   AF-A0A0W0GKW4-F1
#
_cell.length_a   1.000
_cell.length_b   1.000
_cell.length_c   1.000
_cell.angle_alpha   90.00
_cell.angle_beta   90.00
_cell.angle_gamma   90.00
#
_symmetry.space_group_name_H-M   'P 1'
#
loop_
_entity.id
_entity.type
_entity.pdbx_description
1 polymer ?
#
loop_
_entity_poly.entity_id
_entity_poly.type
_entity_poly.pdbx_seq_one_letter_code
_entity_poly.pdbx_strand_id
1 'polypeptide(L)'
;MPLDAGSKAAPQPEIELTANARRVLEKRYLRKDAAGRVIETPAEMFRRVAGTLAAAERQYDARADVAAKEAEFYGVMSRLEFLPNSPTLLNAGKKNGQLAACFALPVEDSVEGIFDAMKYTALIHKSGGGTGYSLSRLRPAGDMVDGVSGIAGGPVSFLSALSAASDVIRQGGVRRGCSIGLLSVHHPDILKFIVAKDDPLALTNFCISVAVTDDFMDALESGSDYDLINPRTGKLTGRLNAVEVFKKIVAQSWKTGDPGLVFIDRVNRGNPTPNLGPVETVTGCAEQALLPYESCNLGSVNLAKMVKQAGEKMVVDYDKLAAAVKTGVNLLDNVIDVNCYPLLQVEEVTKQTRKIGLGVMGFADMLVLLGVPYDSFEAVKIAEYVMGFVTEKARDASEELAEKRGVFPAFKGSVHDAPGGRRQRHASCTTVAPTGTISLIAGCNVGIEPFYATVFVRNVLDGENLLEINPYFESAARREGFYSGELLQKLVSCIDLTQIDGVPERIKRVYVTSNRIKPEWHVRIQAAFQRHTDGAVSKMTNVPNLTTPQQQADIFLFGYREGVKGITLYRDSSRELESLCADEKAHKLVAEYISANP
;
A
#
# COMPACT_ATOMS: atom_id res chain seq x y z
N MET A 1 -11.37 2.96 55.18
CA MET A 1 -12.32 3.62 54.26
C MET A 1 -11.64 3.79 52.91
N PRO A 2 -11.99 3.00 51.89
CA PRO A 2 -11.45 3.18 50.56
C PRO A 2 -12.12 4.38 49.90
N LEU A 3 -11.32 5.27 49.32
CA LEU A 3 -11.77 6.40 48.52
C LEU A 3 -12.27 5.87 47.18
N ASP A 4 -13.59 5.79 47.07
CA ASP A 4 -14.33 5.59 45.83
C ASP A 4 -14.29 6.91 45.04
N ALA A 5 -13.33 7.03 44.11
CA ALA A 5 -13.26 8.13 43.16
C ALA A 5 -13.75 7.62 41.80
N GLY A 6 -15.07 7.43 41.70
CA GLY A 6 -15.78 7.26 40.43
C GLY A 6 -15.65 8.51 39.57
N SER A 7 -14.55 8.64 38.84
CA SER A 7 -14.45 9.50 37.67
C SER A 7 -15.37 8.92 36.60
N LYS A 8 -16.62 9.41 36.54
CA LYS A 8 -17.49 9.21 35.37
C LYS A 8 -16.80 9.88 34.18
N ALA A 9 -16.04 9.09 33.42
CA ALA A 9 -15.53 9.49 32.12
C ALA A 9 -16.73 10.00 31.29
N ALA A 10 -16.57 11.16 30.64
CA ALA A 10 -17.56 11.65 29.70
C ALA A 10 -17.94 10.52 28.71
N PRO A 11 -19.23 10.38 28.35
CA PRO A 11 -19.66 9.33 27.42
C PRO A 11 -18.81 9.42 26.15
N GLN A 12 -18.04 8.36 25.89
CA GLN A 12 -17.18 8.31 24.72
C GLN A 12 -18.09 8.27 23.49
N PRO A 13 -17.80 9.07 22.44
CA PRO A 13 -18.59 9.02 21.22
C PRO A 13 -18.59 7.60 20.68
N GLU A 14 -19.77 7.11 20.29
CA GLU A 14 -19.93 5.77 19.77
C GLU A 14 -19.15 5.62 18.45
N ILE A 15 -18.32 4.57 18.35
CA ILE A 15 -17.54 4.32 17.14
C ILE A 15 -18.46 3.64 16.12
N GLU A 16 -18.78 4.38 15.06
CA GLU A 16 -19.61 3.90 13.95
C GLU A 16 -18.83 2.90 13.07
N LEU A 17 -18.92 1.61 13.41
CA LEU A 17 -18.32 0.51 12.65
C LEU A 17 -19.39 -0.34 11.95
N THR A 18 -19.16 -0.66 10.68
CA THR A 18 -19.98 -1.62 9.93
C THR A 18 -19.89 -3.02 10.55
N ALA A 19 -20.87 -3.89 10.27
CA ALA A 19 -20.85 -5.27 10.75
C ALA A 19 -19.58 -6.02 10.30
N ASN A 20 -19.15 -5.82 9.05
CA ASN A 20 -17.93 -6.43 8.51
C ASN A 20 -16.67 -5.89 9.20
N ALA A 21 -16.61 -4.59 9.48
CA ALA A 21 -15.50 -4.00 10.24
C ALA A 21 -15.40 -4.64 11.63
N ARG A 22 -16.52 -4.78 12.35
CA ARG A 22 -16.57 -5.45 13.67
C ARG A 22 -16.09 -6.89 13.58
N ARG A 23 -16.58 -7.65 12.60
CA ARG A 23 -16.18 -9.05 12.37
C ARG A 23 -14.68 -9.18 12.14
N VAL A 24 -14.10 -8.32 11.30
CA VAL A 24 -12.66 -8.31 11.02
C VAL A 24 -11.84 -7.93 12.25
N LEU A 25 -12.30 -6.94 13.02
CA LEU A 25 -11.66 -6.54 14.26
C LEU A 25 -11.64 -7.70 15.26
N GLU A 26 -12.77 -8.33 15.55
CA GLU A 26 -12.88 -9.48 16.47
C GLU A 26 -12.02 -10.66 16.04
N LYS A 27 -11.98 -10.93 14.73
CA LYS A 27 -11.23 -12.06 14.20
C LYS A 27 -9.72 -11.85 14.30
N ARG A 28 -9.24 -10.63 14.01
CA ARG A 28 -7.82 -10.37 13.76
C ARG A 28 -7.16 -9.38 14.72
N TYR A 29 -7.84 -8.31 15.12
CA TYR A 29 -7.22 -7.14 15.76
C TYR A 29 -7.42 -7.06 17.26
N LEU A 30 -8.59 -7.45 17.74
CA LEU A 30 -8.92 -7.40 19.16
C LEU A 30 -8.13 -8.46 19.92
N ARG A 31 -7.60 -8.10 21.08
CA ARG A 31 -6.90 -9.04 21.96
C ARG A 31 -7.81 -10.20 22.35
N LYS A 32 -7.19 -11.38 22.43
CA LYS A 32 -7.81 -12.63 22.86
C LYS A 32 -7.07 -13.18 24.07
N ASP A 33 -7.81 -13.84 24.96
CA ASP A 33 -7.22 -14.60 26.06
C ASP A 33 -6.57 -15.92 25.57
N ALA A 34 -5.99 -16.68 26.49
CA ALA A 34 -5.38 -17.98 26.17
C ALA A 34 -6.37 -19.02 25.62
N ALA A 35 -7.68 -18.84 25.85
CA ALA A 35 -8.75 -19.68 25.32
C ALA A 35 -9.27 -19.18 23.96
N GLY A 36 -8.72 -18.09 23.42
CA GLY A 36 -9.13 -17.51 22.14
C GLY A 36 -10.37 -16.61 22.20
N ARG A 37 -10.89 -16.30 23.40
CA ARG A 37 -12.04 -15.41 23.57
C ARG A 37 -11.61 -13.96 23.46
N VAL A 38 -12.40 -13.15 22.74
CA VAL A 38 -12.15 -11.71 22.59
C VAL A 38 -12.34 -11.01 23.95
N ILE A 39 -11.32 -10.27 24.38
CA ILE A 39 -11.29 -9.56 25.68
C ILE A 39 -11.07 -8.05 25.53
N GLU A 40 -11.15 -7.55 24.31
CA GLU A 40 -10.91 -6.14 23.97
C GLU A 40 -12.00 -5.69 23.02
N THR A 41 -12.61 -4.54 23.30
CA THR A 41 -13.55 -3.86 22.42
C THR A 41 -12.81 -2.98 21.40
N PRO A 42 -13.45 -2.56 20.29
CA PRO A 42 -12.84 -1.63 19.35
C PRO A 42 -12.36 -0.31 19.99
N ALA A 43 -13.10 0.22 20.96
CA ALA A 43 -12.71 1.43 21.69
C ALA A 43 -11.45 1.20 22.53
N GLU A 44 -11.37 0.07 23.24
CA GLU A 44 -10.18 -0.30 24.02
C GLU A 44 -8.97 -0.56 23.12
N MET A 45 -9.16 -1.16 21.93
CA MET A 45 -8.11 -1.35 20.94
C MET A 45 -7.52 0.00 20.49
N PHE A 46 -8.36 0.97 20.11
CA PHE A 46 -7.87 2.30 19.72
C PHE A 46 -7.22 3.04 20.89
N ARG A 47 -7.75 2.90 22.11
CA ARG A 47 -7.16 3.48 23.32
C ARG A 47 -5.78 2.90 23.61
N ARG A 48 -5.63 1.57 23.52
CA ARG A 48 -4.34 0.88 23.64
C ARG A 48 -3.33 1.41 22.63
N VAL A 49 -3.73 1.49 21.36
CA VAL A 49 -2.84 1.99 20.30
C VAL A 49 -2.45 3.44 20.62
N ALA A 50 -3.41 4.32 20.89
CA ALA A 50 -3.17 5.71 21.21
C ALA A 50 -2.24 5.89 22.42
N GLY A 51 -2.50 5.21 23.53
CA GLY A 51 -1.69 5.30 24.75
C GLY A 51 -0.28 4.76 24.57
N THR A 52 -0.12 3.66 23.81
CA THR A 52 1.21 3.13 23.47
C THR A 52 2.03 4.16 22.69
N LEU A 53 1.45 4.80 21.68
CA LEU A 53 2.15 5.77 20.84
C LEU A 53 2.38 7.10 21.56
N ALA A 54 1.42 7.56 22.37
CA ALA A 54 1.55 8.80 23.14
C ALA A 54 2.64 8.71 24.21
N ALA A 55 2.95 7.50 24.72
CA ALA A 55 4.05 7.30 25.67
C ALA A 55 5.42 7.70 25.11
N ALA A 56 5.60 7.72 23.78
CA ALA A 56 6.83 8.15 23.13
C ALA A 56 7.18 9.63 23.40
N GLU A 57 6.18 10.48 23.66
CA GLU A 57 6.41 11.91 23.94
C GLU A 57 7.38 12.14 25.11
N ARG A 58 7.34 11.25 26.12
CA ARG A 58 8.21 11.34 27.31
C ARG A 58 9.68 11.11 27.02
N GLN A 59 10.03 10.54 25.86
CA GLN A 59 11.42 10.41 25.44
C GLN A 59 12.04 11.77 25.10
N TYR A 60 11.21 12.76 24.74
CA TYR A 60 11.65 14.08 24.32
C TYR A 60 11.36 15.17 25.35
N ASP A 61 10.24 15.05 26.08
CA ASP A 61 9.89 15.93 27.19
C ASP A 61 9.32 15.12 28.35
N ALA A 62 10.07 15.04 29.46
CA ALA A 62 9.65 14.32 30.66
C ALA A 62 8.34 14.87 31.28
N ARG A 63 7.96 16.11 30.94
CA ARG A 63 6.73 16.78 31.38
C ARG A 63 5.61 16.75 30.33
N ALA A 64 5.81 16.05 29.21
CA ALA A 64 4.82 15.96 28.16
C ALA A 64 3.46 15.46 28.70
N ASP A 65 2.39 16.13 28.27
CA ASP A 65 1.02 15.71 28.57
C ASP A 65 0.62 14.52 27.68
N VAL A 66 1.04 13.33 28.11
CA VAL A 66 0.75 12.06 27.44
C VAL A 66 -0.75 11.79 27.36
N ALA A 67 -1.53 12.24 28.36
CA ALA A 67 -2.97 12.01 28.37
C ALA A 67 -3.68 12.84 27.29
N ALA A 68 -3.29 14.11 27.12
CA ALA A 68 -3.79 14.94 26.03
C ALA A 68 -3.38 14.36 24.66
N LYS A 69 -2.13 13.91 24.50
CA LYS A 69 -1.67 13.29 23.26
C LYS A 69 -2.40 11.98 22.94
N GLU A 70 -2.64 11.14 23.95
CA GLU A 70 -3.44 9.94 23.82
C GLU A 70 -4.88 10.27 23.37
N ALA A 71 -5.51 11.29 23.96
CA ALA A 71 -6.85 11.72 23.59
C ALA A 71 -6.90 12.22 22.13
N GLU A 72 -5.87 12.95 21.67
CA GLU A 72 -5.73 13.40 20.28
C GLU A 72 -5.66 12.22 19.31
N PHE A 73 -4.75 11.27 19.55
CA PHE A 73 -4.58 10.07 18.73
C PHE A 73 -5.82 9.18 18.73
N TYR A 74 -6.43 8.97 19.90
CA TYR A 74 -7.68 8.23 20.02
C TYR A 74 -8.79 8.90 19.22
N GLY A 75 -8.87 10.24 19.25
CA GLY A 75 -9.90 11.01 18.55
C GLY A 75 -9.89 10.75 17.04
N VAL A 76 -8.74 10.87 16.38
CA VAL A 76 -8.66 10.66 14.91
C VAL A 76 -8.93 9.21 14.50
N MET A 77 -8.54 8.23 15.33
CA MET A 77 -8.80 6.81 15.06
C MET A 77 -10.27 6.42 15.32
N SER A 78 -10.85 6.87 16.43
CA SER A 78 -12.24 6.55 16.79
C SER A 78 -13.26 7.22 15.85
N ARG A 79 -12.94 8.37 15.27
CA ARG A 79 -13.73 9.00 14.19
C ARG A 79 -13.43 8.43 12.80
N LEU A 80 -12.53 7.45 12.69
CA LEU A 80 -12.10 6.82 11.44
C LEU A 80 -11.56 7.83 10.42
N GLU A 81 -11.00 8.94 10.90
CA GLU A 81 -10.39 10.01 10.10
C GLU A 81 -8.98 9.63 9.65
N PHE A 82 -8.27 8.88 10.50
CA PHE A 82 -6.94 8.35 10.22
C PHE A 82 -6.78 7.00 10.89
N LEU A 83 -6.23 6.01 10.17
CA LEU A 83 -5.84 4.72 10.75
C LEU A 83 -4.38 4.40 10.41
N PRO A 84 -3.56 3.97 11.39
CA PRO A 84 -2.24 3.42 11.11
C PRO A 84 -2.35 2.03 10.47
N ASN A 85 -1.26 1.54 9.90
CA ASN A 85 -1.21 0.24 9.26
C ASN A 85 -1.59 -0.90 10.23
N SER A 86 -1.95 -2.05 9.66
CA SER A 86 -2.40 -3.20 10.45
C SER A 86 -1.40 -3.67 11.53
N PRO A 87 -0.08 -3.78 11.29
CA PRO A 87 0.88 -4.12 12.34
C PRO A 87 0.80 -3.21 13.58
N THR A 88 0.67 -1.89 13.41
CA THR A 88 0.47 -0.94 14.52
C THR A 88 -0.79 -1.28 15.33
N LEU A 89 -1.95 -1.46 14.68
CA LEU A 89 -3.20 -1.79 15.35
C LEU A 89 -3.11 -3.13 16.11
N LEU A 90 -2.47 -4.12 15.48
CA LEU A 90 -2.31 -5.48 16.01
C LEU A 90 -1.34 -5.57 17.18
N ASN A 91 -0.21 -4.84 17.12
CA ASN A 91 0.95 -5.12 17.95
C ASN A 91 1.28 -4.03 18.96
N ALA A 92 0.69 -2.83 18.86
CA ALA A 92 0.89 -1.79 19.88
C ALA A 92 0.53 -2.29 21.28
N GLY A 93 1.43 -2.06 22.24
CA GLY A 93 1.28 -2.49 23.63
C GLY A 93 1.60 -3.97 23.89
N LYS A 94 2.14 -4.71 22.91
CA LYS A 94 2.73 -6.04 23.13
C LYS A 94 4.22 -5.91 23.47
N LYS A 95 4.76 -6.85 24.25
CA LYS A 95 6.17 -6.83 24.72
C LYS A 95 7.20 -6.72 23.59
N ASN A 96 6.99 -7.45 22.48
CA ASN A 96 7.85 -7.43 21.29
C ASN A 96 7.03 -6.95 20.08
N GLY A 97 6.31 -5.84 20.24
CA GLY A 97 5.38 -5.34 19.25
C GLY A 97 6.07 -4.68 18.06
N GLN A 98 6.15 -5.38 16.93
CA GLN A 98 6.61 -4.80 15.67
C GLN A 98 5.45 -4.05 14.98
N LEU A 99 5.65 -2.79 14.60
CA LEU A 99 4.59 -1.85 14.21
C LEU A 99 4.67 -1.35 12.75
N ALA A 100 5.79 -1.54 12.06
CA ALA A 100 5.97 -1.15 10.66
C ALA A 100 5.45 -2.22 9.68
N ALA A 101 4.90 -1.81 8.54
CA ALA A 101 4.35 -2.75 7.56
C ALA A 101 5.35 -3.16 6.48
N CYS A 102 6.33 -2.31 6.16
CA CYS A 102 7.08 -2.41 4.92
C CYS A 102 8.59 -2.41 5.21
N PHE A 103 9.33 -3.30 4.57
CA PHE A 103 10.77 -3.51 4.76
C PHE A 103 11.46 -3.74 3.43
N ALA A 104 12.69 -3.25 3.26
CA ALA A 104 13.57 -3.64 2.16
C ALA A 104 14.77 -4.41 2.70
N LEU A 105 15.06 -5.55 2.11
CA LEU A 105 16.23 -6.37 2.45
C LEU A 105 17.16 -6.49 1.24
N PRO A 106 18.48 -6.26 1.42
CA PRO A 106 19.44 -6.60 0.38
C PRO A 106 19.57 -8.12 0.26
N VAL A 107 20.04 -8.57 -0.89
CA VAL A 107 20.46 -9.96 -1.11
C VAL A 107 21.89 -9.91 -1.62
N GLU A 108 22.85 -10.16 -0.72
CA GLU A 108 24.27 -10.12 -1.07
C GLU A 108 24.68 -11.37 -1.88
N ASP A 109 25.68 -11.22 -2.76
CA ASP A 109 26.15 -12.28 -3.67
C ASP A 109 27.10 -13.29 -2.96
N SER A 110 26.61 -13.87 -1.87
CA SER A 110 27.24 -14.97 -1.13
C SER A 110 26.20 -15.90 -0.54
N VAL A 111 26.59 -17.14 -0.22
CA VAL A 111 25.69 -18.10 0.42
C VAL A 111 25.20 -17.56 1.76
N GLU A 112 26.09 -17.00 2.57
CA GLU A 112 25.76 -16.39 3.86
C GLU A 112 24.75 -15.26 3.68
N GLY A 113 24.97 -14.36 2.71
CA GLY A 113 24.10 -13.22 2.43
C GLY A 113 22.70 -13.65 1.98
N ILE A 114 22.62 -14.67 1.13
CA ILE A 114 21.35 -15.25 0.67
C ILE A 114 20.58 -15.88 1.83
N PHE A 115 21.24 -16.68 2.67
CA PHE A 115 20.59 -17.34 3.81
C PHE A 115 20.26 -16.35 4.93
N ASP A 116 21.04 -15.28 5.11
CA ASP A 116 20.69 -14.16 5.97
C ASP A 116 19.43 -13.46 5.48
N ALA A 117 19.31 -13.16 4.18
CA ALA A 117 18.09 -12.59 3.62
C ALA A 117 16.87 -13.48 3.88
N MET A 118 16.99 -14.80 3.74
CA MET A 118 15.92 -15.76 4.08
C MET A 118 15.56 -15.74 5.58
N LYS A 119 16.56 -15.75 6.47
CA LYS A 119 16.38 -15.67 7.92
C LYS A 119 15.71 -14.35 8.33
N TYR A 120 16.15 -13.23 7.77
CA TYR A 120 15.61 -11.90 8.04
C TYR A 120 14.16 -11.79 7.57
N THR A 121 13.87 -12.33 6.39
CA THR A 121 12.51 -12.46 5.87
C THR A 121 11.61 -13.22 6.83
N ALA A 122 12.08 -14.38 7.32
CA ALA A 122 11.33 -15.20 8.27
C ALA A 122 10.96 -14.45 9.54
N LEU A 123 11.90 -13.68 10.11
CA LEU A 123 11.68 -12.88 11.31
C LEU A 123 10.69 -11.73 11.06
N ILE A 124 10.81 -11.05 9.92
CA ILE A 124 9.90 -9.96 9.53
C ILE A 124 8.49 -10.47 9.28
N HIS A 125 8.32 -11.53 8.48
CA HIS A 125 7.01 -12.11 8.17
C HIS A 125 6.32 -12.69 9.41
N LYS A 126 7.08 -13.31 10.33
CA LYS A 126 6.56 -13.75 11.65
C LYS A 126 5.91 -12.60 12.41
N SER A 127 6.46 -11.39 12.29
CA SER A 127 5.97 -10.18 12.96
C SER A 127 4.85 -9.44 12.19
N GLY A 128 4.69 -9.71 10.89
CA GLY A 128 3.60 -9.19 10.05
C GLY A 128 4.00 -8.17 8.99
N GLY A 129 5.30 -7.97 8.76
CA GLY A 129 5.84 -7.10 7.73
C GLY A 129 5.85 -7.76 6.34
N GLY A 130 5.68 -6.95 5.30
CA GLY A 130 5.98 -7.31 3.92
C GLY A 130 7.38 -6.85 3.52
N THR A 131 7.98 -7.51 2.53
CA THR A 131 9.39 -7.35 2.16
C THR A 131 9.60 -7.07 0.68
N GLY A 132 10.53 -6.17 0.37
CA GLY A 132 11.05 -5.93 -0.97
C GLY A 132 12.49 -6.42 -1.10
N TYR A 133 12.83 -7.00 -2.25
CA TYR A 133 14.18 -7.47 -2.55
C TYR A 133 14.65 -6.91 -3.90
N SER A 134 15.94 -6.58 -3.98
CA SER A 134 16.64 -6.51 -5.26
C SER A 134 17.50 -7.74 -5.40
N LEU A 135 17.28 -8.50 -6.47
CA LEU A 135 18.09 -9.66 -6.82
C LEU A 135 19.25 -9.29 -7.76
N SER A 136 19.40 -7.99 -8.07
CA SER A 136 20.29 -7.49 -9.11
C SER A 136 21.78 -7.58 -8.74
N ARG A 137 22.10 -7.79 -7.45
CA ARG A 137 23.48 -8.01 -6.98
C ARG A 137 23.95 -9.45 -7.21
N LEU A 138 23.03 -10.41 -7.29
CA LEU A 138 23.35 -11.82 -7.42
C LEU A 138 23.97 -12.09 -8.78
N ARG A 139 25.05 -12.87 -8.82
CA ARG A 139 25.67 -13.27 -10.09
C ARG A 139 24.71 -14.12 -10.96
N PRO A 140 24.84 -14.07 -12.30
CA PRO A 140 23.96 -14.81 -13.18
C PRO A 140 24.17 -16.33 -13.08
N ALA A 141 23.16 -17.08 -13.49
CA ALA A 141 23.21 -18.53 -13.56
C ALA A 141 24.34 -19.00 -14.48
N GLY A 142 25.12 -19.96 -14.01
CA GLY A 142 26.32 -20.46 -14.69
C GLY A 142 27.59 -19.62 -14.47
N ASP A 143 27.54 -18.51 -13.72
CA ASP A 143 28.77 -17.77 -13.34
C ASP A 143 29.66 -18.59 -12.39
N MET A 144 30.90 -18.13 -12.27
CA MET A 144 31.94 -18.72 -11.46
C MET A 144 31.65 -18.61 -9.95
N VAL A 145 31.92 -19.69 -9.22
CA VAL A 145 31.91 -19.75 -7.75
C VAL A 145 33.21 -20.41 -7.31
N ASP A 146 33.98 -19.74 -6.43
CA ASP A 146 35.26 -20.23 -5.90
C ASP A 146 36.24 -20.77 -6.97
N GLY A 147 36.31 -20.06 -8.11
CA GLY A 147 37.21 -20.43 -9.21
C GLY A 147 36.66 -21.50 -10.16
N VAL A 148 35.48 -22.06 -9.88
CA VAL A 148 34.82 -23.06 -10.73
C VAL A 148 33.67 -22.44 -11.52
N SER A 149 33.78 -22.46 -12.85
CA SER A 149 32.77 -21.92 -13.77
C SER A 149 31.56 -22.85 -13.91
N GLY A 150 30.38 -22.30 -14.18
CA GLY A 150 29.18 -23.08 -14.50
C GLY A 150 28.33 -23.52 -13.31
N ILE A 151 28.60 -23.03 -12.10
CA ILE A 151 27.97 -23.55 -10.87
C ILE A 151 26.84 -22.66 -10.36
N ALA A 152 26.91 -21.34 -10.54
CA ALA A 152 25.94 -20.44 -9.91
C ALA A 152 24.49 -20.73 -10.34
N GLY A 153 23.55 -20.76 -9.39
CA GLY A 153 22.12 -21.00 -9.65
C GLY A 153 21.36 -19.78 -10.22
N GLY A 154 21.93 -18.58 -10.08
CA GLY A 154 21.35 -17.31 -10.52
C GLY A 154 20.16 -16.80 -9.68
N PRO A 155 19.75 -15.55 -9.86
CA PRO A 155 18.73 -14.89 -9.04
C PRO A 155 17.35 -15.56 -9.05
N VAL A 156 16.93 -16.16 -10.17
CA VAL A 156 15.61 -16.80 -10.28
C VAL A 156 15.50 -18.04 -9.38
N SER A 157 16.57 -18.83 -9.28
CA SER A 157 16.59 -20.01 -8.39
C SER A 157 16.49 -19.60 -6.92
N PHE A 158 17.16 -18.51 -6.54
CA PHE A 158 17.09 -17.97 -5.17
C PHE A 158 15.73 -17.36 -4.86
N LEU A 159 15.09 -16.70 -5.83
CA LEU A 159 13.71 -16.23 -5.68
C LEU A 159 12.75 -17.39 -5.38
N SER A 160 12.88 -18.51 -6.08
CA SER A 160 12.08 -19.72 -5.81
C SER A 160 12.33 -20.28 -4.40
N ALA A 161 13.58 -20.32 -3.94
CA ALA A 161 13.91 -20.76 -2.58
C ALA A 161 13.33 -19.82 -1.50
N LEU A 162 13.43 -18.51 -1.71
CA LEU A 162 12.88 -17.50 -0.81
C LEU A 162 11.34 -17.54 -0.76
N SER A 163 10.70 -17.79 -1.91
CA SER A 163 9.25 -18.02 -2.01
C SER A 163 8.83 -19.26 -1.22
N ALA A 164 9.50 -20.39 -1.41
CA ALA A 164 9.21 -21.62 -0.65
C ALA A 164 9.38 -21.43 0.87
N ALA A 165 10.45 -20.74 1.28
CA ALA A 165 10.69 -20.42 2.70
C ALA A 165 9.62 -19.47 3.28
N SER A 166 9.14 -18.50 2.50
CA SER A 166 8.11 -17.56 2.94
C SER A 166 6.73 -18.21 3.07
N ASP A 167 6.45 -19.31 2.36
CA ASP A 167 5.16 -20.00 2.40
C ASP A 167 4.87 -20.80 3.65
N VAL A 168 5.94 -21.30 4.28
CA VAL A 168 5.82 -22.00 5.56
C VAL A 168 5.69 -21.03 6.75
N ILE A 169 5.80 -19.72 6.51
CA ILE A 169 5.80 -18.69 7.55
C ILE A 169 4.52 -17.86 7.47
N ARG A 170 3.73 -17.89 8.55
CA ARG A 170 2.47 -17.13 8.65
C ARG A 170 2.43 -16.32 9.94
N GLN A 171 2.09 -15.04 9.84
CA GLN A 171 1.89 -14.17 11.00
C GLN A 171 0.69 -14.69 11.82
N GLY A 172 0.93 -15.11 13.05
CA GLY A 172 -0.11 -15.61 13.97
C GLY A 172 -0.93 -16.78 13.42
N GLY A 173 -0.38 -17.54 12.45
CA GLY A 173 -1.09 -18.61 11.74
C GLY A 173 -2.07 -18.15 10.65
N VAL A 174 -2.27 -16.85 10.45
CA VAL A 174 -3.41 -16.30 9.70
C VAL A 174 -3.00 -15.49 8.45
N ARG A 175 -1.88 -14.77 8.45
CA ARG A 175 -1.48 -13.91 7.32
C ARG A 175 -0.21 -14.41 6.63
N ARG A 176 -0.28 -14.67 5.32
CA ARG A 176 0.87 -14.97 4.46
C ARG A 176 1.72 -13.71 4.26
N GLY A 177 3.05 -13.85 4.24
CA GLY A 177 3.95 -12.75 3.89
C GLY A 177 3.69 -12.24 2.47
N CYS A 178 3.77 -10.93 2.28
CA CYS A 178 3.69 -10.30 0.97
C CYS A 178 5.08 -9.82 0.58
N SER A 179 5.56 -10.27 -0.58
CA SER A 179 6.90 -10.00 -1.06
C SER A 179 6.91 -9.45 -2.47
N ILE A 180 7.91 -8.64 -2.81
CA ILE A 180 8.21 -8.28 -4.20
C ILE A 180 9.68 -8.51 -4.52
N GLY A 181 9.95 -9.14 -5.66
CA GLY A 181 11.31 -9.31 -6.19
C GLY A 181 11.52 -8.40 -7.40
N LEU A 182 12.61 -7.64 -7.39
CA LEU A 182 13.05 -6.85 -8.53
C LEU A 182 14.33 -7.43 -9.14
N LEU A 183 14.44 -7.33 -10.47
CA LEU A 183 15.68 -7.57 -11.19
C LEU A 183 15.91 -6.46 -12.21
N SER A 184 17.12 -5.92 -12.24
CA SER A 184 17.56 -4.93 -13.23
C SER A 184 17.41 -5.48 -14.66
N VAL A 185 16.94 -4.63 -15.57
CA VAL A 185 16.82 -4.97 -16.99
C VAL A 185 18.18 -5.32 -17.62
N HIS A 186 19.27 -4.79 -17.06
CA HIS A 186 20.66 -5.07 -17.46
C HIS A 186 21.20 -6.41 -16.94
N HIS A 187 20.46 -7.13 -16.09
CA HIS A 187 20.96 -8.37 -15.53
C HIS A 187 20.97 -9.50 -16.59
N PRO A 188 22.03 -10.34 -16.69
CA PRO A 188 22.10 -11.36 -17.75
C PRO A 188 21.00 -12.42 -17.73
N ASP A 189 20.38 -12.66 -16.57
CA ASP A 189 19.21 -13.55 -16.41
C ASP A 189 17.85 -12.86 -16.59
N ILE A 190 17.79 -11.62 -17.08
CA ILE A 190 16.53 -10.87 -17.21
C ILE A 190 15.45 -11.64 -17.99
N LEU A 191 15.82 -12.32 -19.08
CA LEU A 191 14.87 -13.09 -19.89
C LEU A 191 14.25 -14.26 -19.13
N LYS A 192 15.01 -14.90 -18.21
CA LYS A 192 14.52 -15.97 -17.33
C LYS A 192 13.61 -15.40 -16.24
N PHE A 193 14.00 -14.28 -15.66
CA PHE A 193 13.22 -13.59 -14.63
C PHE A 193 11.85 -13.14 -15.15
N ILE A 194 11.78 -12.61 -16.37
CA ILE A 194 10.52 -12.19 -16.99
C ILE A 194 9.49 -13.33 -17.00
N VAL A 195 9.90 -14.58 -17.26
CA VAL A 195 8.99 -15.75 -17.29
C VAL A 195 8.96 -16.54 -15.98
N ALA A 196 9.52 -16.02 -14.89
CA ALA A 196 9.62 -16.77 -13.62
C ALA A 196 8.25 -17.16 -13.03
N LYS A 197 7.18 -16.46 -13.42
CA LYS A 197 5.79 -16.74 -13.04
C LYS A 197 4.94 -17.27 -14.19
N ASP A 198 5.53 -17.99 -15.13
CA ASP A 198 4.76 -18.60 -16.22
C ASP A 198 3.84 -19.74 -15.73
N ASP A 199 4.31 -20.47 -14.71
CA ASP A 199 3.46 -21.36 -13.91
C ASP A 199 2.66 -20.52 -12.90
N PRO A 200 1.31 -20.51 -12.96
CA PRO A 200 0.47 -19.75 -12.04
C PRO A 200 0.55 -20.24 -10.58
N LEU A 201 1.08 -21.44 -10.33
CA LEU A 201 1.29 -21.99 -8.99
C LEU A 201 2.65 -21.61 -8.40
N ALA A 202 3.59 -21.14 -9.23
CA ALA A 202 4.89 -20.69 -8.78
C ALA A 202 4.84 -19.27 -8.21
N LEU A 203 5.66 -19.00 -7.18
CA LEU A 203 5.86 -17.66 -6.61
C LEU A 203 4.55 -16.96 -6.21
N THR A 204 3.56 -17.71 -5.72
CA THR A 204 2.21 -17.17 -5.41
C THR A 204 2.18 -16.19 -4.23
N ASN A 205 3.28 -16.09 -3.47
CA ASN A 205 3.53 -15.11 -2.41
C ASN A 205 4.41 -13.92 -2.82
N PHE A 206 4.84 -13.88 -4.09
CA PHE A 206 5.66 -12.81 -4.66
C PHE A 206 4.93 -12.10 -5.80
N CYS A 207 4.99 -10.78 -5.80
CA CYS A 207 4.95 -10.01 -7.03
C CYS A 207 6.37 -9.94 -7.61
N ILE A 208 6.49 -9.81 -8.93
CA ILE A 208 7.79 -9.52 -9.56
C ILE A 208 7.70 -8.27 -10.43
N SER A 209 8.80 -7.52 -10.50
CA SER A 209 8.87 -6.35 -11.36
C SER A 209 10.26 -6.22 -11.98
N VAL A 210 10.29 -5.74 -13.22
CA VAL A 210 11.56 -5.39 -13.88
C VAL A 210 11.94 -3.98 -13.44
N ALA A 211 13.16 -3.82 -12.91
CA ALA A 211 13.74 -2.51 -12.65
C ALA A 211 14.31 -1.94 -13.96
N VAL A 212 13.57 -0.99 -14.53
CA VAL A 212 13.85 -0.38 -15.83
C VAL A 212 14.55 0.96 -15.63
N THR A 213 15.63 1.17 -16.36
CA THR A 213 16.45 2.38 -16.40
C THR A 213 16.01 3.29 -17.55
N ASP A 214 16.39 4.56 -17.49
CA ASP A 214 16.09 5.52 -18.55
C ASP A 214 16.82 5.16 -19.86
N ASP A 215 18.05 4.63 -19.80
CA ASP A 215 18.79 4.21 -21.00
C ASP A 215 18.13 3.03 -21.73
N PHE A 216 17.50 2.09 -21.02
CA PHE A 216 16.67 1.05 -21.63
C PHE A 216 15.44 1.65 -22.31
N MET A 217 14.81 2.67 -21.71
CA MET A 217 13.66 3.34 -22.31
C MET A 217 14.05 4.10 -23.58
N ASP A 218 15.20 4.77 -23.57
CA ASP A 218 15.79 5.43 -24.75
C ASP A 218 16.12 4.39 -25.85
N ALA A 219 16.66 3.23 -25.47
CA ALA A 219 16.93 2.12 -26.39
C ALA A 219 15.65 1.55 -26.99
N LEU A 220 14.59 1.43 -26.18
CA LEU A 220 13.28 0.98 -26.61
C LEU A 220 12.65 1.94 -27.63
N GLU A 221 12.72 3.25 -27.39
CA GLU A 221 12.18 4.27 -28.29
C GLU A 221 12.95 4.33 -29.62
N SER A 222 14.27 4.18 -29.58
CA SER A 222 15.14 4.17 -30.76
C SER A 222 15.20 2.84 -31.50
N GLY A 223 14.64 1.76 -30.93
CA GLY A 223 14.72 0.41 -31.49
C GLY A 223 16.11 -0.22 -31.41
N SER A 224 16.96 0.24 -30.49
CA SER A 224 18.36 -0.18 -30.38
C SER A 224 18.60 -1.26 -29.31
N ASP A 225 19.84 -1.74 -29.26
CA ASP A 225 20.31 -2.71 -28.27
C ASP A 225 20.81 -2.01 -27.01
N TYR A 226 20.70 -2.69 -25.86
CA TYR A 226 21.21 -2.25 -24.57
C TYR A 226 22.12 -3.31 -23.94
N ASP A 227 22.97 -2.88 -23.01
CA ASP A 227 24.04 -3.70 -22.43
C ASP A 227 23.54 -4.60 -21.28
N LEU A 228 24.01 -5.85 -21.26
CA LEU A 228 23.88 -6.77 -20.12
C LEU A 228 25.17 -6.77 -19.31
N ILE A 229 25.07 -6.56 -18.00
CA ILE A 229 26.21 -6.34 -17.10
C ILE A 229 26.21 -7.42 -16.01
N ASN A 230 27.31 -8.14 -15.87
CA ASN A 230 27.48 -9.06 -14.74
C ASN A 230 27.75 -8.25 -13.45
N PRO A 231 26.88 -8.31 -12.43
CA PRO A 231 26.96 -7.45 -11.25
C PRO A 231 28.21 -7.70 -10.40
N ARG A 232 28.76 -8.92 -10.43
CA ARG A 232 29.98 -9.28 -9.69
C ARG A 232 31.25 -8.69 -10.32
N THR A 233 31.28 -8.58 -11.65
CA THR A 233 32.49 -8.18 -12.38
C THR A 233 32.44 -6.76 -12.94
N GLY A 234 31.23 -6.18 -13.06
CA GLY A 234 30.99 -4.91 -13.75
C GLY A 234 31.25 -4.97 -15.26
N LYS A 235 31.47 -6.16 -15.84
CA LYS A 235 31.80 -6.34 -17.25
C LYS A 235 30.55 -6.58 -18.09
N LEU A 236 30.59 -6.07 -19.32
CA LEU A 236 29.63 -6.39 -20.38
C LEU A 236 29.68 -7.89 -20.66
N THR A 237 28.53 -8.56 -20.60
CA THR A 237 28.40 -9.99 -20.93
C THR A 237 27.62 -10.24 -22.21
N GLY A 238 26.90 -9.25 -22.70
CA GLY A 238 26.10 -9.36 -23.92
C GLY A 238 25.26 -8.13 -24.16
N ARG A 239 24.48 -8.16 -25.23
CA ARG A 239 23.50 -7.13 -25.58
C ARG A 239 22.18 -7.78 -25.93
N LEU A 240 21.08 -7.09 -25.66
CA LEU A 240 19.75 -7.48 -26.09
C LEU A 240 19.06 -6.33 -26.78
N ASN A 241 18.17 -6.63 -27.73
CA ASN A 241 17.33 -5.62 -28.34
C ASN A 241 16.22 -5.19 -27.38
N ALA A 242 16.12 -3.88 -27.10
CA ALA A 242 15.18 -3.36 -26.11
C ALA A 242 13.72 -3.63 -26.48
N VAL A 243 13.37 -3.56 -27.77
CA VAL A 243 12.01 -3.83 -28.28
C VAL A 243 11.61 -5.28 -28.02
N GLU A 244 12.50 -6.24 -28.29
CA GLU A 244 12.20 -7.66 -28.08
C GLU A 244 12.08 -8.01 -26.59
N VAL A 245 12.93 -7.43 -25.73
CA VAL A 245 12.81 -7.60 -24.27
C VAL A 245 11.50 -7.01 -23.76
N PHE A 246 11.14 -5.80 -24.20
CA PHE A 246 9.89 -5.16 -23.80
C PHE A 246 8.65 -5.94 -24.27
N LYS A 247 8.63 -6.45 -25.51
CA LYS A 247 7.58 -7.36 -26.00
C LYS A 247 7.42 -8.59 -25.11
N LYS A 248 8.53 -9.17 -24.64
CA LYS A 248 8.50 -10.32 -23.73
C LYS A 248 7.93 -9.97 -22.36
N ILE A 249 8.25 -8.79 -21.82
CA ILE A 249 7.67 -8.26 -20.58
C ILE A 249 6.16 -8.10 -20.74
N VAL A 250 5.74 -7.42 -21.81
CA VAL A 250 4.33 -7.18 -22.14
C VAL A 250 3.56 -8.49 -22.27
N ALA A 251 4.10 -9.45 -23.03
CA ALA A 251 3.45 -10.74 -23.25
C ALA A 251 3.27 -11.52 -21.95
N GLN A 252 4.27 -11.53 -21.06
CA GLN A 252 4.14 -12.20 -19.77
C GLN A 252 3.11 -11.48 -18.88
N SER A 253 3.25 -10.17 -18.73
CA SER A 253 2.34 -9.37 -17.91
C SER A 253 0.89 -9.49 -18.39
N TRP A 254 0.67 -9.56 -19.70
CA TRP A 254 -0.65 -9.79 -20.30
C TRP A 254 -1.22 -11.17 -19.97
N LYS A 255 -0.35 -12.19 -19.91
CA LYS A 255 -0.72 -13.56 -19.56
C LYS A 255 -1.04 -13.72 -18.08
N THR A 256 -0.24 -13.14 -17.18
CA THR A 256 -0.26 -13.50 -15.74
C THR A 256 -0.46 -12.33 -14.77
N GLY A 257 -0.40 -11.08 -15.24
CA GLY A 257 -0.35 -9.87 -14.43
C GLY A 257 1.06 -9.50 -13.91
N ASP A 258 2.07 -10.34 -14.16
CA ASP A 258 3.46 -10.14 -13.75
C ASP A 258 4.41 -10.35 -14.95
N PRO A 259 5.56 -9.66 -15.05
CA PRO A 259 6.05 -8.66 -14.11
C PRO A 259 5.41 -7.28 -14.34
N GLY A 260 5.41 -6.47 -13.29
CA GLY A 260 5.25 -5.02 -13.40
C GLY A 260 6.54 -4.33 -13.85
N LEU A 261 6.50 -3.01 -14.01
CA LEU A 261 7.69 -2.18 -14.25
C LEU A 261 7.93 -1.25 -13.06
N VAL A 262 9.19 -1.11 -12.66
CA VAL A 262 9.66 -0.08 -11.71
C VAL A 262 10.70 0.75 -12.42
N PHE A 263 10.44 2.06 -12.57
CA PHE A 263 11.34 3.00 -13.23
C PHE A 263 12.41 3.44 -12.23
N ILE A 264 13.47 2.65 -12.10
CA ILE A 264 14.40 2.70 -10.96
C ILE A 264 15.20 4.01 -10.90
N ASP A 265 15.51 4.61 -12.05
CA ASP A 265 16.19 5.91 -12.10
C ASP A 265 15.29 7.04 -11.61
N ARG A 266 13.99 6.96 -11.92
CA ARG A 266 12.99 7.90 -11.40
C ARG A 266 12.76 7.74 -9.90
N VAL A 267 12.78 6.49 -9.42
CA VAL A 267 12.77 6.20 -7.98
C VAL A 267 13.97 6.88 -7.30
N ASN A 268 15.18 6.71 -7.87
CA ASN A 268 16.41 7.27 -7.30
C ASN A 268 16.52 8.80 -7.44
N ARG A 269 15.95 9.42 -8.48
CA ARG A 269 15.80 10.88 -8.55
C ARG A 269 15.00 11.45 -7.38
N GLY A 270 14.06 10.67 -6.85
CA GLY A 270 13.28 11.02 -5.66
C GLY A 270 13.86 10.49 -4.35
N ASN A 271 15.06 9.91 -4.33
CA ASN A 271 15.69 9.41 -3.10
C ASN A 271 16.10 10.59 -2.21
N PRO A 272 15.53 10.73 -0.99
CA PRO A 272 15.86 11.85 -0.12
C PRO A 272 17.27 11.79 0.48
N THR A 273 17.89 10.60 0.51
CA THR A 273 19.18 10.35 1.17
C THR A 273 20.12 9.62 0.21
N PRO A 274 20.49 10.24 -0.93
CA PRO A 274 21.29 9.59 -1.96
C PRO A 274 22.72 9.27 -1.49
N ASN A 275 23.23 10.01 -0.50
CA ASN A 275 24.52 9.77 0.12
C ASN A 275 24.61 8.43 0.90
N LEU A 276 23.47 7.85 1.30
CA LEU A 276 23.42 6.54 1.95
C LEU A 276 23.43 5.38 0.95
N GLY A 277 23.28 5.66 -0.34
CA GLY A 277 23.25 4.68 -1.41
C GLY A 277 21.99 4.75 -2.27
N PRO A 278 21.94 3.94 -3.35
CA PRO A 278 20.78 3.88 -4.22
C PRO A 278 19.65 3.06 -3.58
N VAL A 279 18.42 3.44 -3.91
CA VAL A 279 17.26 2.59 -3.70
C VAL A 279 17.24 1.53 -4.80
N GLU A 280 17.31 0.26 -4.41
CA GLU A 280 17.39 -0.87 -5.35
C GLU A 280 16.07 -1.64 -5.46
N THR A 281 15.11 -1.38 -4.58
CA THR A 281 13.83 -2.10 -4.55
C THR A 281 12.68 -1.24 -4.04
N VAL A 282 11.47 -1.75 -4.19
CA VAL A 282 10.25 -1.25 -3.56
C VAL A 282 9.65 -2.35 -2.68
N THR A 283 8.73 -2.03 -1.78
CA THR A 283 8.11 -3.01 -0.89
C THR A 283 6.94 -3.74 -1.55
N GLY A 284 6.36 -4.74 -0.87
CA GLY A 284 5.42 -5.71 -1.45
C GLY A 284 4.25 -5.15 -2.28
N CYS A 285 3.82 -3.90 -2.04
CA CYS A 285 2.75 -3.25 -2.81
C CYS A 285 3.24 -2.09 -3.70
N ALA A 286 4.57 -2.00 -3.91
CA ALA A 286 5.29 -1.01 -4.70
C ALA A 286 5.13 0.46 -4.25
N GLU A 287 4.65 0.70 -3.03
CA GLU A 287 4.34 2.02 -2.48
C GLU A 287 5.50 2.66 -1.69
N GLN A 288 6.40 1.85 -1.13
CA GLN A 288 7.60 2.35 -0.47
C GLN A 288 8.84 2.01 -1.28
N ALA A 289 9.63 3.03 -1.57
CA ALA A 289 10.95 2.91 -2.17
C ALA A 289 11.98 3.10 -1.05
N LEU A 290 12.62 2.00 -0.65
CA LEU A 290 13.41 1.93 0.58
C LEU A 290 14.85 1.50 0.27
N LEU A 291 15.79 2.08 1.01
CA LEU A 291 17.18 1.65 1.03
C LEU A 291 17.30 0.28 1.71
N PRO A 292 18.40 -0.46 1.47
CA PRO A 292 18.67 -1.70 2.20
C PRO A 292 18.52 -1.55 3.71
N TYR A 293 17.80 -2.49 4.34
CA TYR A 293 17.44 -2.51 5.76
C TYR A 293 16.51 -1.40 6.25
N GLU A 294 16.05 -0.48 5.41
CA GLU A 294 15.01 0.45 5.85
C GLU A 294 13.67 -0.26 6.07
N SER A 295 12.91 0.26 7.04
CA SER A 295 11.50 -0.06 7.20
C SER A 295 10.67 1.22 7.23
N CYS A 296 9.38 1.09 6.94
CA CYS A 296 8.44 2.19 7.00
C CYS A 296 7.14 1.75 7.66
N ASN A 297 6.71 2.52 8.65
CA ASN A 297 5.35 2.48 9.17
C ASN A 297 4.44 3.37 8.34
N LEU A 298 3.22 2.91 8.11
CA LEU A 298 2.24 3.58 7.25
C LEU A 298 1.00 3.99 8.05
N GLY A 299 0.26 4.94 7.52
CA GLY A 299 -1.09 5.28 7.96
C GLY A 299 -1.82 6.05 6.89
N SER A 300 -3.15 6.06 6.94
CA SER A 300 -3.95 6.63 5.86
C SER A 300 -5.09 7.50 6.37
N VAL A 301 -5.20 8.70 5.80
CA VAL A 301 -6.31 9.61 6.01
C VAL A 301 -7.52 9.14 5.20
N ASN A 302 -8.69 9.05 5.82
CA ASN A 302 -9.94 8.72 5.16
C ASN A 302 -10.54 9.96 4.48
N LEU A 303 -10.33 10.11 3.17
CA LEU A 303 -10.74 11.30 2.43
C LEU A 303 -12.27 11.51 2.41
N ALA A 304 -13.06 10.43 2.51
CA ALA A 304 -14.51 10.51 2.58
C ALA A 304 -15.00 11.24 3.85
N LYS A 305 -14.20 11.22 4.94
CA LYS A 305 -14.47 11.95 6.19
C LYS A 305 -13.96 13.40 6.17
N MET A 306 -13.35 13.83 5.05
CA MET A 306 -12.79 15.16 4.82
C MET A 306 -13.64 15.98 3.85
N VAL A 307 -14.95 15.71 3.79
CA VAL A 307 -15.90 16.45 2.98
C VAL A 307 -16.95 17.08 3.90
N LYS A 308 -17.34 18.32 3.62
CA LYS A 308 -18.37 19.05 4.35
C LYS A 308 -19.35 19.73 3.40
N GLN A 309 -20.55 20.01 3.91
CA GLN A 309 -21.54 20.82 3.22
C GLN A 309 -21.15 22.30 3.29
N ALA A 310 -21.15 22.99 2.14
CA ALA A 310 -20.99 24.43 2.01
C ALA A 310 -22.11 24.99 1.12
N GLY A 311 -23.17 25.51 1.76
CA GLY A 311 -24.42 25.85 1.06
C GLY A 311 -25.07 24.59 0.48
N GLU A 312 -25.38 24.57 -0.81
CA GLU A 312 -25.97 23.41 -1.51
C GLU A 312 -24.92 22.41 -2.04
N LYS A 313 -23.63 22.71 -1.94
CA LYS A 313 -22.55 21.88 -2.49
C LYS A 313 -21.77 21.17 -1.39
N MET A 314 -21.26 20.00 -1.74
CA MET A 314 -20.23 19.32 -0.96
C MET A 314 -18.85 19.81 -1.39
N VAL A 315 -17.98 20.10 -0.43
CA VAL A 315 -16.61 20.58 -0.66
C VAL A 315 -15.63 19.87 0.26
N VAL A 316 -14.35 19.84 -0.12
CA VAL A 316 -13.29 19.28 0.72
C VAL A 316 -13.06 20.19 1.94
N ASP A 317 -13.00 19.59 3.12
CA ASP A 317 -12.70 20.24 4.39
C ASP A 317 -11.19 20.25 4.66
N TYR A 318 -10.50 21.22 4.06
CA TYR A 318 -9.03 21.33 4.15
C TYR A 318 -8.52 21.59 5.57
N ASP A 319 -9.30 22.24 6.44
CA ASP A 319 -8.92 22.46 7.84
C ASP A 319 -8.88 21.14 8.60
N LYS A 320 -9.93 20.32 8.41
CA LYS A 320 -10.01 18.99 9.00
C LYS A 320 -8.95 18.04 8.43
N LEU A 321 -8.70 18.11 7.12
CA LEU A 321 -7.63 17.35 6.46
C LEU A 321 -6.25 17.73 7.04
N ALA A 322 -5.96 19.02 7.20
CA ALA A 322 -4.70 19.49 7.78
C ALA A 322 -4.50 18.99 9.21
N ALA A 323 -5.55 19.03 10.04
CA ALA A 323 -5.51 18.50 11.40
C ALA A 323 -5.25 16.99 11.41
N ALA A 324 -5.93 16.22 10.57
CA ALA A 324 -5.74 14.78 10.47
C ALA A 324 -4.32 14.41 9.99
N VAL A 325 -3.78 15.14 9.01
CA VAL A 325 -2.39 14.96 8.54
C VAL A 325 -1.40 15.25 9.66
N LYS A 326 -1.56 16.38 10.36
CA LYS A 326 -0.66 16.78 11.47
C LYS A 326 -0.62 15.74 12.58
N THR A 327 -1.79 15.30 13.04
CA THR A 327 -1.89 14.23 14.05
C THR A 327 -1.32 12.91 13.51
N GLY A 328 -1.60 12.57 12.25
CA GLY A 328 -1.09 11.37 11.59
C GLY A 328 0.44 11.33 11.51
N VAL A 329 1.09 12.45 11.15
CA VAL A 329 2.56 12.56 11.12
C VAL A 329 3.16 12.34 12.51
N ASN A 330 2.62 12.99 13.55
CA ASN A 330 3.11 12.81 14.92
C ASN A 330 2.91 11.35 15.39
N LEU A 331 1.74 10.76 15.13
CA LEU A 331 1.46 9.36 15.43
C LEU A 331 2.49 8.44 14.77
N LEU A 332 2.79 8.66 13.48
CA LEU A 332 3.76 7.85 12.74
C LEU A 332 5.22 8.08 13.19
N ASP A 333 5.62 9.29 13.59
CA ASP A 333 6.94 9.52 14.19
C ASP A 333 7.08 8.75 15.51
N ASN A 334 6.04 8.76 16.35
CA ASN A 334 6.02 8.03 17.62
C ASN A 334 6.08 6.51 17.42
N VAL A 335 5.53 5.99 16.32
CA VAL A 335 5.67 4.56 15.97
C VAL A 335 7.14 4.17 15.85
N ILE A 336 8.01 4.99 15.24
CA ILE A 336 9.44 4.69 15.08
C ILE A 336 10.10 4.44 16.44
N ASP A 337 9.73 5.24 17.45
CA ASP A 337 10.39 5.21 18.75
C ASP A 337 9.90 4.07 19.66
N VAL A 338 8.65 3.62 19.49
CA VAL A 338 8.08 2.53 20.30
C VAL A 338 8.10 1.17 19.61
N ASN A 339 8.49 1.12 18.33
CA ASN A 339 8.52 -0.10 17.55
C ASN A 339 9.61 -1.06 18.06
N CYS A 340 9.26 -2.32 18.27
CA CYS A 340 10.24 -3.39 18.49
C CYS A 340 10.63 -3.99 17.13
N TYR A 341 11.80 -3.59 16.63
CA TYR A 341 12.29 -4.06 15.34
C TYR A 341 12.73 -5.53 15.41
N PRO A 342 12.47 -6.32 14.34
CA PRO A 342 12.86 -7.72 14.31
C PRO A 342 14.37 -7.92 14.14
N LEU A 343 15.08 -6.89 13.67
CA LEU A 343 16.51 -6.91 13.33
C LEU A 343 17.14 -5.58 13.77
N LEU A 344 18.35 -5.65 14.33
CA LEU A 344 19.09 -4.46 14.79
C LEU A 344 19.48 -3.55 13.62
N GLN A 345 19.92 -4.13 12.50
CA GLN A 345 20.28 -3.36 11.30
C GLN A 345 19.08 -2.55 10.78
N VAL A 346 17.87 -3.12 10.85
CA VAL A 346 16.66 -2.41 10.44
C VAL A 346 16.33 -1.28 11.40
N GLU A 347 16.47 -1.50 12.70
CA GLU A 347 16.29 -0.45 13.70
C GLU A 347 17.23 0.73 13.47
N GLU A 348 18.52 0.45 13.28
CA GLU A 348 19.56 1.46 13.08
C GLU A 348 19.27 2.30 11.83
N VAL A 349 19.09 1.67 10.67
CA VAL A 349 18.87 2.39 9.41
C VAL A 349 17.52 3.13 9.43
N THR A 350 16.46 2.52 9.96
CA THR A 350 15.15 3.19 10.07
C THR A 350 15.22 4.41 10.98
N LYS A 351 15.92 4.34 12.13
CA LYS A 351 16.09 5.49 13.03
C LYS A 351 16.99 6.57 12.43
N GLN A 352 17.90 6.22 11.53
CA GLN A 352 18.74 7.19 10.82
C GLN A 352 17.95 8.05 9.83
N THR A 353 17.04 7.46 9.05
CA THR A 353 16.28 8.19 8.01
C THR A 353 14.89 8.62 8.45
N ARG A 354 14.31 7.94 9.44
CA ARG A 354 12.98 8.20 10.02
C ARG A 354 11.88 8.33 8.97
N LYS A 355 11.92 7.52 7.91
CA LYS A 355 10.87 7.53 6.87
C LYS A 355 9.53 7.09 7.45
N ILE A 356 8.49 7.86 7.14
CA ILE A 356 7.10 7.50 7.44
C ILE A 356 6.28 7.49 6.14
N GLY A 357 5.19 6.73 6.14
CA GLY A 357 4.30 6.57 5.00
C GLY A 357 2.90 7.04 5.30
N LEU A 358 2.69 8.35 5.38
CA LEU A 358 1.34 8.93 5.43
C LEU A 358 0.73 8.94 4.03
N GLY A 359 -0.43 8.31 3.90
CA GLY A 359 -1.20 8.26 2.65
C GLY A 359 -2.67 8.56 2.84
N VAL A 360 -3.46 8.14 1.86
CA VAL A 360 -4.90 8.36 1.81
C VAL A 360 -5.66 7.08 1.47
N MET A 361 -6.94 7.05 1.84
CA MET A 361 -7.92 6.04 1.44
C MET A 361 -9.28 6.71 1.20
N GLY A 362 -10.21 6.00 0.57
CA GLY A 362 -11.56 6.50 0.31
C GLY A 362 -11.62 7.62 -0.74
N PHE A 363 -10.65 7.68 -1.68
CA PHE A 363 -10.64 8.70 -2.73
C PHE A 363 -11.89 8.62 -3.63
N ALA A 364 -12.28 7.42 -4.07
CA ALA A 364 -13.49 7.22 -4.88
C ALA A 364 -14.76 7.67 -4.12
N ASP A 365 -14.86 7.37 -2.83
CA ASP A 365 -15.99 7.83 -2.00
C ASP A 365 -16.02 9.36 -1.87
N MET A 366 -14.86 9.99 -1.69
CA MET A 366 -14.75 11.45 -1.69
C MET A 366 -15.26 12.05 -3.01
N LEU A 367 -14.85 11.49 -4.16
CA LEU A 367 -15.32 11.96 -5.45
C LEU A 367 -16.83 11.82 -5.61
N VAL A 368 -17.41 10.70 -5.18
CA VAL A 368 -18.86 10.49 -5.13
C VAL A 368 -19.56 11.56 -4.29
N LEU A 369 -19.05 11.84 -3.08
CA LEU A 369 -19.60 12.87 -2.20
C LEU A 369 -19.54 14.27 -2.83
N LEU A 370 -18.50 14.54 -3.63
CA LEU A 370 -18.34 15.78 -4.39
C LEU A 370 -19.15 15.80 -5.71
N GLY A 371 -19.76 14.68 -6.10
CA GLY A 371 -20.50 14.56 -7.37
C GLY A 371 -19.60 14.47 -8.62
N VAL A 372 -18.35 14.04 -8.46
CA VAL A 372 -17.34 14.00 -9.52
C VAL A 372 -17.10 12.56 -9.99
N PRO A 373 -17.20 12.26 -11.31
CA PRO A 373 -16.84 10.95 -11.84
C PRO A 373 -15.33 10.72 -11.77
N TYR A 374 -14.91 9.51 -11.40
CA TYR A 374 -13.50 9.12 -11.25
C TYR A 374 -12.70 9.30 -12.55
N ASP A 375 -13.30 8.95 -13.69
CA ASP A 375 -12.71 8.99 -15.03
C ASP A 375 -12.85 10.38 -15.68
N SER A 376 -12.44 11.42 -14.97
CA SER A 376 -12.54 12.80 -15.43
C SER A 376 -11.32 13.65 -15.08
N PHE A 377 -11.10 14.72 -15.87
CA PHE A 377 -10.06 15.69 -15.58
C PHE A 377 -10.29 16.45 -14.27
N GLU A 378 -11.55 16.57 -13.83
CA GLU A 378 -11.87 17.16 -12.52
C GLU A 378 -11.36 16.26 -11.40
N ALA A 379 -11.58 14.94 -11.47
CA ALA A 379 -11.01 13.99 -10.52
C ALA A 379 -9.47 14.02 -10.50
N VAL A 380 -8.83 14.15 -11.67
CA VAL A 380 -7.36 14.31 -11.76
C VAL A 380 -6.88 15.58 -11.04
N LYS A 381 -7.56 16.71 -11.23
CA LYS A 381 -7.23 17.96 -10.52
C LYS A 381 -7.43 17.85 -9.01
N ILE A 382 -8.50 17.20 -8.58
CA ILE A 382 -8.77 16.95 -7.16
C ILE A 382 -7.69 16.04 -6.56
N ALA A 383 -7.32 14.96 -7.25
CA ALA A 383 -6.24 14.06 -6.84
C ALA A 383 -4.92 14.84 -6.63
N GLU A 384 -4.54 15.65 -7.61
CA GLU A 384 -3.31 16.43 -7.58
C GLU A 384 -3.32 17.45 -6.43
N TYR A 385 -4.39 18.22 -6.30
CA TYR A 385 -4.49 19.25 -5.26
C TYR A 385 -4.59 18.67 -3.84
N VAL A 386 -5.39 17.61 -3.65
CA VAL A 386 -5.52 16.94 -2.34
C VAL A 386 -4.20 16.34 -1.92
N MET A 387 -3.51 15.60 -2.80
CA MET A 387 -2.23 15.01 -2.43
C MET A 387 -1.15 16.06 -2.23
N GLY A 388 -1.11 17.11 -3.06
CA GLY A 388 -0.23 18.26 -2.87
C GLY A 388 -0.42 18.92 -1.51
N PHE A 389 -1.66 19.15 -1.10
CA PHE A 389 -1.99 19.69 0.21
C PHE A 389 -1.57 18.76 1.35
N VAL A 390 -1.86 17.45 1.24
CA VAL A 390 -1.47 16.45 2.24
C VAL A 390 0.04 16.45 2.44
N THR A 391 0.82 16.43 1.35
CA THR A 391 2.28 16.40 1.43
C THR A 391 2.86 17.67 2.01
N GLU A 392 2.32 18.83 1.64
CA GLU A 392 2.76 20.10 2.21
C GLU A 392 2.49 20.14 3.71
N LYS A 393 1.29 19.74 4.16
CA LYS A 393 0.96 19.67 5.58
C LYS A 393 1.71 18.60 6.34
N ALA A 394 2.10 17.50 5.69
CA ALA A 394 2.94 16.49 6.31
C ALA A 394 4.36 17.02 6.55
N ARG A 395 4.90 17.80 5.60
CA ARG A 395 6.19 18.47 5.74
C ARG A 395 6.16 19.58 6.78
N ASP A 396 5.06 20.35 6.87
CA ASP A 396 4.86 21.36 7.93
C ASP A 396 4.94 20.70 9.31
N ALA A 397 4.19 19.60 9.49
CA ALA A 397 4.18 18.85 10.74
C ALA A 397 5.55 18.21 11.05
N SER A 398 6.30 17.78 10.03
CA SER A 398 7.65 17.25 10.20
C SER A 398 8.64 18.33 10.65
N GLU A 399 8.55 19.57 10.14
CA GLU A 399 9.38 20.68 10.63
C GLU A 399 9.05 21.05 12.07
N GLU A 400 7.76 21.14 12.41
CA GLU A 400 7.34 21.40 13.79
C GLU A 400 7.86 20.33 14.77
N LEU A 401 7.94 19.07 14.33
CA LEU A 401 8.54 17.99 15.13
C LEU A 401 10.07 18.13 15.19
N ALA A 402 10.72 18.56 14.11
CA ALA A 402 12.16 18.74 14.08
C ALA A 402 12.62 19.87 15.01
N GLU A 403 11.83 20.94 15.16
CA GLU A 403 12.10 22.00 16.13
C GLU A 403 12.12 21.47 17.57
N LYS A 404 11.26 20.49 17.87
CA LYS A 404 11.09 19.92 19.22
C LYS A 404 12.02 18.74 19.50
N ARG A 405 12.30 17.93 18.48
CA ARG A 405 12.95 16.61 18.61
C ARG A 405 14.25 16.47 17.82
N GLY A 406 14.63 17.51 17.06
CA GLY A 406 15.73 17.50 16.11
C GLY A 406 15.35 16.92 14.75
N VAL A 407 16.12 17.28 13.72
CA VAL A 407 16.02 16.67 12.37
C VAL A 407 16.36 15.17 12.40
N PHE A 408 16.04 14.42 11.34
CA PHE A 408 16.46 13.01 11.25
C PHE A 408 18.00 12.89 11.26
N PRO A 409 18.59 11.84 11.86
CA PRO A 409 20.04 11.72 12.01
C PRO A 409 20.84 11.80 10.70
N ALA A 410 20.31 11.24 9.61
CA ALA A 410 20.93 11.28 8.28
C ALA A 410 20.65 12.58 7.48
N PHE A 411 20.23 13.67 8.15
CA PHE A 411 19.89 14.93 7.48
C PHE A 411 21.06 15.50 6.67
N LYS A 412 22.27 15.48 7.22
CA LYS A 412 23.45 16.01 6.54
C LYS A 412 23.75 15.24 5.24
N GLY A 413 23.86 15.95 4.12
CA GLY A 413 24.06 15.37 2.79
C GLY A 413 22.80 14.74 2.17
N SER A 414 21.63 14.89 2.81
CA SER A 414 20.34 14.58 2.22
C SER A 414 19.89 15.70 1.26
N VAL A 415 18.83 15.46 0.49
CA VAL A 415 18.22 16.50 -0.37
C VAL A 415 17.63 17.68 0.43
N HIS A 416 17.37 17.47 1.73
CA HIS A 416 16.85 18.51 2.63
C HIS A 416 17.97 19.39 3.20
N ASP A 417 19.23 18.96 3.14
CA ASP A 417 20.43 19.73 3.53
C ASP A 417 20.83 20.71 2.42
N ALA A 418 19.88 21.57 2.06
CA ALA A 418 20.05 22.64 1.10
C ALA A 418 20.04 24.01 1.81
N PRO A 419 20.79 25.02 1.32
CA PRO A 419 20.72 26.37 1.86
C PRO A 419 19.28 26.92 1.83
N GLY A 420 18.74 27.30 2.99
CA GLY A 420 17.34 27.73 3.11
C GLY A 420 16.30 26.60 2.98
N GLY A 421 16.75 25.35 2.96
CA GLY A 421 15.90 24.16 2.91
C GLY A 421 15.12 23.92 4.20
N ARG A 422 14.03 23.18 4.08
CA ARG A 422 13.15 22.81 5.18
C ARG A 422 13.85 21.88 6.17
N ARG A 423 13.76 22.15 7.47
CA ARG A 423 14.42 21.33 8.51
C ARG A 423 13.51 20.18 8.93
N GLN A 424 13.56 19.08 8.20
CA GLN A 424 12.61 17.97 8.35
C GLN A 424 13.01 16.98 9.47
N ARG A 425 12.01 16.43 10.18
CA ARG A 425 12.15 15.31 11.12
C ARG A 425 12.25 13.96 10.42
N HIS A 426 11.78 13.88 9.17
CA HIS A 426 11.68 12.64 8.39
C HIS A 426 12.34 12.83 7.02
N ALA A 427 13.09 11.84 6.53
CA ALA A 427 13.63 11.89 5.17
C ALA A 427 12.51 11.89 4.10
N SER A 428 11.41 11.19 4.36
CA SER A 428 10.19 11.19 3.55
C SER A 428 8.97 11.05 4.44
N CYS A 429 7.86 11.68 4.04
CA CYS A 429 6.62 11.68 4.82
C CYS A 429 5.47 10.92 4.16
N THR A 430 5.42 10.86 2.83
CA THR A 430 4.20 10.49 2.10
C THR A 430 4.34 9.29 1.18
N THR A 431 3.26 8.51 1.07
CA THR A 431 3.09 7.35 0.18
C THR A 431 1.61 7.16 -0.14
N VAL A 432 1.26 6.31 -1.10
CA VAL A 432 -0.12 5.82 -1.26
C VAL A 432 -0.14 4.29 -1.20
N ALA A 433 -0.65 3.75 -0.10
CA ALA A 433 -0.74 2.31 0.13
C ALA A 433 -2.08 1.73 -0.39
N PRO A 434 -2.20 0.40 -0.57
CA PRO A 434 -3.46 -0.22 -0.97
C PRO A 434 -4.57 -0.09 0.08
N THR A 435 -4.21 -0.02 1.37
CA THR A 435 -5.14 0.08 2.52
C THR A 435 -6.15 -1.07 2.67
N GLY A 436 -5.94 -2.22 2.01
CA GLY A 436 -6.92 -3.30 1.85
C GLY A 436 -7.67 -3.80 3.10
N THR A 437 -7.07 -3.75 4.30
CA THR A 437 -7.79 -4.09 5.55
C THR A 437 -8.22 -2.86 6.35
N ILE A 438 -7.45 -1.76 6.34
CA ILE A 438 -7.79 -0.57 7.14
C ILE A 438 -8.94 0.23 6.53
N SER A 439 -9.10 0.21 5.20
CA SER A 439 -10.26 0.83 4.54
C SER A 439 -11.56 0.08 4.88
N LEU A 440 -11.48 -1.24 5.02
CA LEU A 440 -12.61 -2.07 5.49
C LEU A 440 -12.99 -1.71 6.93
N ILE A 441 -12.01 -1.53 7.83
CA ILE A 441 -12.25 -1.03 9.19
C ILE A 441 -12.88 0.37 9.16
N ALA A 442 -12.39 1.23 8.27
CA ALA A 442 -12.86 2.61 8.11
C ALA A 442 -14.20 2.74 7.34
N GLY A 443 -14.73 1.64 6.79
CA GLY A 443 -15.94 1.65 5.97
C GLY A 443 -15.81 2.50 4.70
N CYS A 444 -14.66 2.46 4.02
CA CYS A 444 -14.43 3.20 2.78
C CYS A 444 -13.71 2.36 1.72
N ASN A 445 -13.66 2.88 0.50
CA ASN A 445 -12.92 2.30 -0.61
C ASN A 445 -11.41 2.32 -0.35
N VAL A 446 -10.72 1.38 -0.99
CA VAL A 446 -9.28 1.18 -0.85
C VAL A 446 -8.47 2.28 -1.52
N GLY A 447 -7.57 2.91 -0.76
CA GLY A 447 -6.52 3.79 -1.27
C GLY A 447 -7.06 4.88 -2.20
N ILE A 448 -6.42 4.99 -3.36
CA ILE A 448 -6.84 5.86 -4.47
C ILE A 448 -7.55 5.08 -5.58
N GLU A 449 -7.88 3.81 -5.35
CA GLU A 449 -8.50 2.97 -6.39
C GLU A 449 -9.92 3.45 -6.69
N PRO A 450 -10.43 3.22 -7.91
CA PRO A 450 -11.87 3.30 -8.18
C PRO A 450 -12.61 2.17 -7.47
N PHE A 451 -13.94 2.16 -7.52
CA PHE A 451 -14.71 1.03 -7.03
C PHE A 451 -14.43 -0.20 -7.89
N TYR A 452 -14.11 -1.33 -7.28
CA TYR A 452 -14.16 -2.62 -8.00
C TYR A 452 -15.62 -2.98 -8.29
N ALA A 453 -16.45 -2.91 -7.25
CA ALA A 453 -17.90 -3.01 -7.27
C ALA A 453 -18.48 -2.25 -6.07
N THR A 454 -19.73 -1.79 -6.17
CA THR A 454 -20.44 -1.14 -5.06
C THR A 454 -21.08 -2.17 -4.11
N VAL A 455 -21.36 -3.37 -4.62
CA VAL A 455 -21.86 -4.53 -3.86
C VAL A 455 -21.10 -5.77 -4.34
N PHE A 456 -20.45 -6.49 -3.44
CA PHE A 456 -19.72 -7.71 -3.78
C PHE A 456 -19.56 -8.63 -2.58
N VAL A 457 -19.23 -9.90 -2.83
CA VAL A 457 -18.87 -10.84 -1.79
C VAL A 457 -17.35 -10.87 -1.65
N ARG A 458 -16.87 -10.54 -0.45
CA ARG A 458 -15.47 -10.67 -0.10
C ARG A 458 -15.23 -12.03 0.53
N ASN A 459 -14.32 -12.80 -0.06
CA ASN A 459 -13.76 -13.98 0.59
C ASN A 459 -12.78 -13.51 1.68
N VAL A 460 -13.13 -13.77 2.93
CA VAL A 460 -12.27 -13.50 4.09
C VAL A 460 -11.51 -14.78 4.47
N LEU A 461 -10.38 -14.60 5.15
CA LEU A 461 -9.57 -15.69 5.67
C LEU A 461 -10.43 -16.69 6.47
N ASP A 462 -10.10 -17.98 6.34
CA ASP A 462 -10.83 -19.19 6.81
C ASP A 462 -12.08 -19.59 6.00
N GLY A 463 -12.28 -19.02 4.80
CA GLY A 463 -13.36 -19.43 3.89
C GLY A 463 -14.72 -18.81 4.23
N GLU A 464 -14.76 -17.79 5.07
CA GLU A 464 -15.97 -16.98 5.32
C GLU A 464 -16.20 -16.00 4.16
N ASN A 465 -17.47 -15.84 3.78
CA ASN A 465 -17.89 -14.89 2.76
C ASN A 465 -18.64 -13.74 3.42
N LEU A 466 -18.18 -12.50 3.21
CA LEU A 466 -18.85 -11.31 3.73
C LEU A 466 -19.45 -10.52 2.56
N LEU A 467 -20.75 -10.24 2.63
CA LEU A 467 -21.38 -9.27 1.72
C LEU A 467 -20.89 -7.87 2.08
N GLU A 468 -20.25 -7.20 1.13
CA GLU A 468 -19.88 -5.80 1.25
C GLU A 468 -20.80 -4.95 0.41
N ILE A 469 -21.37 -3.93 1.06
CA ILE A 469 -22.12 -2.86 0.43
C ILE A 469 -21.39 -1.57 0.77
N ASN A 470 -21.04 -0.77 -0.23
CA ASN A 470 -20.43 0.52 0.02
C ASN A 470 -21.40 1.42 0.81
N PRO A 471 -21.03 1.94 1.99
CA PRO A 471 -21.97 2.65 2.86
C PRO A 471 -22.41 4.00 2.27
N TYR A 472 -21.58 4.64 1.44
CA TYR A 472 -21.94 5.88 0.75
C TYR A 472 -22.94 5.60 -0.38
N PHE A 473 -22.78 4.49 -1.11
CA PHE A 473 -23.76 4.01 -2.08
C PHE A 473 -25.10 3.67 -1.45
N GLU A 474 -25.10 2.88 -0.37
CA GLU A 474 -26.34 2.53 0.33
C GLU A 474 -27.07 3.77 0.84
N SER A 475 -26.34 4.68 1.49
CA SER A 475 -26.91 5.93 2.00
C SER A 475 -27.52 6.79 0.88
N ALA A 476 -26.83 6.90 -0.27
CA ALA A 476 -27.34 7.60 -1.44
C ALA A 476 -28.60 6.93 -2.00
N ALA A 477 -28.57 5.60 -2.15
CA ALA A 477 -29.69 4.81 -2.67
C ALA A 477 -30.95 4.92 -1.81
N ARG A 478 -30.79 4.87 -0.48
CA ARG A 478 -31.91 5.01 0.47
C ARG A 478 -32.47 6.44 0.45
N ARG A 479 -31.60 7.46 0.48
CA ARG A 479 -31.99 8.87 0.45
C ARG A 479 -32.73 9.25 -0.84
N GLU A 480 -32.32 8.70 -1.97
CA GLU A 480 -32.90 9.02 -3.28
C GLU A 480 -34.02 8.05 -3.71
N GLY A 481 -34.37 7.07 -2.86
CA GLY A 481 -35.54 6.21 -3.04
C GLY A 481 -35.40 5.11 -4.09
N PHE A 482 -34.18 4.73 -4.50
CA PHE A 482 -33.95 3.63 -5.45
C PHE A 482 -33.35 2.37 -4.81
N TYR A 483 -33.13 2.38 -3.49
CA TYR A 483 -32.65 1.21 -2.76
C TYR A 483 -33.69 0.08 -2.74
N SER A 484 -33.29 -1.12 -3.17
CA SER A 484 -34.15 -2.31 -3.14
C SER A 484 -33.33 -3.59 -3.05
N GLY A 485 -33.97 -4.68 -2.62
CA GLY A 485 -33.34 -5.99 -2.63
C GLY A 485 -32.98 -6.48 -4.04
N GLU A 486 -33.81 -6.16 -5.02
CA GLU A 486 -33.56 -6.45 -6.43
C GLU A 486 -32.32 -5.73 -6.95
N LEU A 487 -32.11 -4.46 -6.57
CA LEU A 487 -30.90 -3.71 -6.90
C LEU A 487 -29.65 -4.41 -6.37
N LEU A 488 -29.65 -4.80 -5.09
CA LEU A 488 -28.50 -5.48 -4.48
C LEU A 488 -28.23 -6.84 -5.14
N GLN A 489 -29.28 -7.60 -5.47
CA GLN A 489 -29.12 -8.86 -6.20
C GLN A 489 -28.51 -8.65 -7.58
N LYS A 490 -28.97 -7.65 -8.35
CA LYS A 490 -28.38 -7.35 -9.66
C LYS A 490 -26.90 -6.99 -9.54
N LEU A 491 -26.54 -6.12 -8.59
CA LEU A 491 -25.16 -5.66 -8.40
C LEU A 491 -24.23 -6.80 -7.93
N VAL A 492 -24.67 -7.67 -7.01
CA VAL A 492 -23.85 -8.79 -6.54
C VAL A 492 -23.66 -9.87 -7.63
N SER A 493 -24.55 -9.93 -8.62
CA SER A 493 -24.39 -10.72 -9.84
C SER A 493 -23.50 -10.04 -10.89
N CYS A 494 -22.79 -8.97 -10.52
CA CYS A 494 -21.94 -8.20 -11.42
C CYS A 494 -22.69 -7.55 -12.62
N ILE A 495 -24.00 -7.31 -12.49
CA ILE A 495 -24.72 -6.44 -13.43
C ILE A 495 -24.29 -5.00 -13.16
N ASP A 496 -23.88 -4.32 -14.22
CA ASP A 496 -23.38 -2.95 -14.14
C ASP A 496 -24.49 -1.98 -13.75
N LEU A 497 -24.20 -1.01 -12.89
CA LEU A 497 -25.17 -0.03 -12.42
C LEU A 497 -25.83 0.76 -13.56
N THR A 498 -25.10 0.96 -14.67
CA THR A 498 -25.64 1.65 -15.86
C THR A 498 -26.75 0.87 -16.57
N GLN A 499 -26.75 -0.46 -16.42
CA GLN A 499 -27.72 -1.40 -17.01
C GLN A 499 -28.98 -1.59 -16.16
N ILE A 500 -29.05 -0.97 -14.98
CA ILE A 500 -30.18 -1.10 -14.05
C ILE A 500 -31.13 0.10 -14.22
N ASP A 501 -32.38 -0.21 -14.56
CA ASP A 501 -33.46 0.78 -14.64
C ASP A 501 -33.83 1.35 -13.26
N GLY A 502 -34.29 2.59 -13.22
CA GLY A 502 -34.72 3.26 -11.97
C GLY A 502 -33.59 3.91 -11.17
N VAL A 503 -32.32 3.69 -11.52
CA VAL A 503 -31.18 4.39 -10.92
C VAL A 503 -30.97 5.74 -11.64
N PRO A 504 -30.92 6.88 -10.93
CA PRO A 504 -30.69 8.18 -11.57
C PRO A 504 -29.36 8.27 -12.33
N GLU A 505 -29.35 8.90 -13.50
CA GLU A 505 -28.13 9.06 -14.32
C GLU A 505 -26.98 9.77 -13.60
N ARG A 506 -27.28 10.70 -12.69
CA ARG A 506 -26.26 11.34 -11.85
C ARG A 506 -25.52 10.34 -10.95
N ILE A 507 -26.19 9.29 -10.47
CA ILE A 507 -25.62 8.25 -9.61
C ILE A 507 -24.77 7.31 -10.45
N LYS A 508 -25.33 6.85 -11.59
CA LYS A 508 -24.60 6.02 -12.56
C LYS A 508 -23.28 6.66 -12.98
N ARG A 509 -23.28 7.98 -13.18
CA ARG A 509 -22.09 8.75 -13.57
C ARG A 509 -20.97 8.71 -12.52
N VAL A 510 -21.27 8.73 -11.22
CA VAL A 510 -20.24 8.85 -10.17
C VAL A 510 -19.81 7.51 -9.57
N TYR A 511 -20.67 6.48 -9.61
CA TYR A 511 -20.34 5.12 -9.15
C TYR A 511 -19.80 4.24 -10.29
N VAL A 512 -18.79 4.74 -11.02
CA VAL A 512 -18.09 4.00 -12.07
C VAL A 512 -17.14 2.95 -11.47
N THR A 513 -17.09 1.77 -12.09
CA THR A 513 -16.27 0.65 -11.63
C THR A 513 -14.98 0.48 -12.43
N SER A 514 -13.98 -0.16 -11.83
CA SER A 514 -12.62 -0.33 -12.36
C SER A 514 -12.56 -0.98 -13.74
N ASN A 515 -13.50 -1.87 -14.06
CA ASN A 515 -13.57 -2.56 -15.36
C ASN A 515 -14.21 -1.70 -16.48
N ARG A 516 -14.83 -0.57 -16.13
CA ARG A 516 -15.44 0.38 -17.09
C ARG A 516 -14.57 1.60 -17.34
N ILE A 517 -13.73 1.95 -16.38
CA ILE A 517 -12.81 3.07 -16.49
C ILE A 517 -11.73 2.71 -17.51
N LYS A 518 -11.51 3.60 -18.48
CA LYS A 518 -10.43 3.39 -19.45
C LYS A 518 -9.05 3.41 -18.76
N PRO A 519 -8.09 2.57 -19.17
CA PRO A 519 -6.79 2.45 -18.49
C PRO A 519 -6.03 3.76 -18.34
N GLU A 520 -6.18 4.70 -19.28
CA GLU A 520 -5.53 6.01 -19.22
C GLU A 520 -5.96 6.81 -18.01
N TRP A 521 -7.22 6.69 -17.56
CA TRP A 521 -7.70 7.36 -16.36
C TRP A 521 -7.09 6.77 -15.07
N HIS A 522 -6.85 5.45 -15.03
CA HIS A 522 -6.12 4.84 -13.92
C HIS A 522 -4.73 5.44 -13.79
N VAL A 523 -4.00 5.53 -14.92
CA VAL A 523 -2.63 6.07 -14.97
C VAL A 523 -2.61 7.57 -14.67
N ARG A 524 -3.56 8.36 -15.18
CA ARG A 524 -3.65 9.80 -14.88
C ARG A 524 -3.86 10.10 -13.40
N ILE A 525 -4.74 9.35 -12.73
CA ILE A 525 -4.93 9.50 -11.29
C ILE A 525 -3.67 9.06 -10.54
N GLN A 526 -3.04 7.94 -10.93
CA GLN A 526 -1.78 7.52 -10.34
C GLN A 526 -0.71 8.62 -10.44
N ALA A 527 -0.55 9.21 -11.63
CA ALA A 527 0.41 10.27 -11.90
C ALA A 527 0.14 11.53 -11.07
N ALA A 528 -1.13 11.92 -10.94
CA ALA A 528 -1.55 13.06 -10.11
C ALA A 528 -1.15 12.88 -8.64
N PHE A 529 -1.37 11.69 -8.07
CA PHE A 529 -0.90 11.37 -6.72
C PHE A 529 0.64 11.29 -6.65
N GLN A 530 1.28 10.65 -7.63
CA GLN A 530 2.73 10.42 -7.62
C GLN A 530 3.54 11.71 -7.68
N ARG A 531 3.06 12.75 -8.41
CA ARG A 531 3.70 14.07 -8.48
C ARG A 531 3.89 14.73 -7.12
N HIS A 532 3.02 14.40 -6.16
CA HIS A 532 3.04 14.96 -4.82
C HIS A 532 3.39 13.92 -3.74
N THR A 533 3.94 12.76 -4.09
CA THR A 533 4.28 11.71 -3.12
C THR A 533 5.79 11.48 -3.03
N ASP A 534 6.35 11.52 -1.82
CA ASP A 534 7.79 11.31 -1.60
C ASP A 534 8.20 9.87 -1.94
N GLY A 535 7.45 8.88 -1.43
CA GLY A 535 7.57 7.46 -1.76
C GLY A 535 7.00 7.13 -3.14
N ALA A 536 6.32 6.01 -3.26
CA ALA A 536 5.64 5.58 -4.47
C ALA A 536 4.13 5.41 -4.23
N VAL A 537 3.41 5.12 -5.31
CA VAL A 537 1.96 4.96 -5.32
C VAL A 537 1.62 3.52 -5.68
N SER A 538 0.96 2.81 -4.77
CA SER A 538 0.31 1.54 -5.10
C SER A 538 -0.93 1.84 -5.94
N LYS A 539 -0.92 1.36 -7.19
CA LYS A 539 -2.06 1.49 -8.09
C LYS A 539 -2.18 0.26 -8.99
N MET A 540 -3.38 -0.30 -9.05
CA MET A 540 -3.76 -1.29 -10.04
C MET A 540 -4.29 -0.60 -11.30
N THR A 541 -3.68 -0.87 -12.46
CA THR A 541 -4.28 -0.52 -13.75
C THR A 541 -5.08 -1.71 -14.25
N ASN A 542 -6.38 -1.73 -13.94
CA ASN A 542 -7.29 -2.73 -14.45
C ASN A 542 -7.50 -2.51 -15.94
N VAL A 543 -7.43 -3.60 -16.72
CA VAL A 543 -7.69 -3.55 -18.16
C VAL A 543 -8.71 -4.64 -18.53
N PRO A 544 -9.63 -4.39 -19.48
CA PRO A 544 -10.61 -5.38 -19.91
C PRO A 544 -9.97 -6.69 -20.41
N ASN A 545 -10.67 -7.81 -20.30
CA ASN A 545 -10.18 -9.12 -20.77
C ASN A 545 -9.72 -9.09 -22.25
N LEU A 546 -10.45 -8.34 -23.09
CA LEU A 546 -10.19 -8.17 -24.52
C LEU A 546 -9.00 -7.24 -24.86
N THR A 547 -8.32 -6.67 -23.85
CA THR A 547 -7.15 -5.82 -24.07
C THR A 547 -6.08 -6.62 -24.80
N THR A 548 -5.51 -6.08 -25.87
CA THR A 548 -4.45 -6.73 -26.64
C THR A 548 -3.07 -6.49 -26.01
N PRO A 549 -2.05 -7.33 -26.31
CA PRO A 549 -0.68 -7.06 -25.89
C PRO A 549 -0.17 -5.68 -26.33
N GLN A 550 -0.53 -5.21 -27.54
CA GLN A 550 -0.13 -3.89 -28.00
C GLN A 550 -0.73 -2.77 -27.15
N GLN A 551 -2.02 -2.84 -26.83
CA GLN A 551 -2.67 -1.87 -25.95
C GLN A 551 -2.03 -1.86 -24.56
N GLN A 552 -1.67 -3.04 -24.03
CA GLN A 552 -0.94 -3.16 -22.77
C GLN A 552 0.45 -2.52 -22.84
N ALA A 553 1.18 -2.69 -23.94
CA ALA A 553 2.44 -2.01 -24.20
C ALA A 553 2.26 -0.47 -24.18
N ASP A 554 1.23 0.04 -24.85
CA ASP A 554 0.93 1.46 -24.92
C ASP A 554 0.62 2.05 -23.53
N ILE A 555 -0.06 1.29 -22.66
CA ILE A 555 -0.35 1.70 -21.27
C ILE A 555 0.93 1.76 -20.42
N PHE A 556 1.84 0.78 -20.56
CA PHE A 556 3.14 0.83 -19.89
C PHE A 556 3.95 2.07 -20.30
N LEU A 557 4.00 2.36 -21.59
CA LEU A 557 4.67 3.55 -22.12
C LEU A 557 3.97 4.85 -21.67
N PHE A 558 2.64 4.84 -21.60
CA PHE A 558 1.89 5.98 -21.08
C PHE A 558 2.21 6.26 -19.62
N GLY A 559 2.31 5.21 -18.78
CA GLY A 559 2.79 5.34 -17.39
C GLY A 559 4.19 5.94 -17.32
N TYR A 560 5.12 5.46 -18.14
CA TYR A 560 6.46 6.04 -18.19
C TYR A 560 6.44 7.54 -18.51
N ARG A 561 5.69 7.95 -19.53
CA ARG A 561 5.56 9.37 -19.96
C ARG A 561 4.88 10.25 -18.92
N GLU A 562 3.88 9.74 -18.21
CA GLU A 562 3.16 10.48 -17.16
C GLU A 562 3.97 10.61 -15.85
N GLY A 563 5.17 10.02 -15.78
CA GLY A 563 6.08 10.27 -14.66
C GLY A 563 5.86 9.37 -13.45
N VAL A 564 5.14 8.24 -13.58
CA VAL A 564 4.95 7.33 -12.43
C VAL A 564 6.26 6.62 -12.06
N LYS A 565 6.43 6.21 -10.79
CA LYS A 565 7.64 5.47 -10.35
C LYS A 565 7.59 3.97 -10.67
N GLY A 566 6.39 3.42 -10.86
CA GLY A 566 6.18 2.05 -11.29
C GLY A 566 4.75 1.86 -11.79
N ILE A 567 4.51 0.78 -12.52
CA ILE A 567 3.23 0.50 -13.15
C ILE A 567 2.97 -1.00 -13.19
N THR A 568 1.76 -1.38 -12.78
CA THR A 568 1.28 -2.76 -12.74
C THR A 568 -0.08 -2.81 -13.43
N LEU A 569 -0.27 -3.81 -14.27
CA LEU A 569 -1.51 -4.05 -15.00
C LEU A 569 -2.11 -5.39 -14.59
N TYR A 570 -3.44 -5.42 -14.52
CA TYR A 570 -4.20 -6.63 -14.25
C TYR A 570 -5.31 -6.70 -15.28
N ARG A 571 -5.19 -7.69 -16.16
CA ARG A 571 -6.18 -7.95 -17.19
C ARG A 571 -7.25 -8.85 -16.59
N ASP A 572 -8.49 -8.40 -16.71
CA ASP A 572 -9.65 -9.15 -16.23
C ASP A 572 -9.63 -10.59 -16.75
N SER A 573 -9.85 -11.55 -15.86
CA SER A 573 -9.74 -12.99 -16.04
C SER A 573 -8.35 -13.51 -16.46
N SER A 574 -7.26 -12.78 -16.18
CA SER A 574 -5.90 -13.32 -16.38
C SER A 574 -5.49 -14.34 -15.32
N ARG A 575 -6.29 -14.53 -14.25
CA ARG A 575 -6.14 -15.59 -13.26
C ARG A 575 -7.52 -16.19 -12.94
N GLU A 576 -7.61 -17.51 -12.83
CA GLU A 576 -8.89 -18.23 -12.64
C GLU A 576 -9.58 -17.98 -11.28
N LEU A 577 -8.84 -17.48 -10.27
CA LEU A 577 -9.30 -17.26 -8.89
C LEU A 577 -9.73 -15.80 -8.63
N GLU A 578 -10.58 -15.25 -9.49
CA GLU A 578 -11.20 -13.94 -9.23
C GLU A 578 -12.29 -14.07 -8.17
N SER A 579 -12.38 -13.06 -7.28
CA SER A 579 -13.43 -12.98 -6.27
C SER A 579 -14.80 -13.08 -6.94
N LEU A 580 -15.52 -14.15 -6.55
CA LEU A 580 -16.75 -14.64 -7.17
C LEU A 580 -17.86 -13.58 -7.11
N CYS A 581 -18.19 -13.02 -8.27
CA CYS A 581 -19.54 -12.58 -8.57
C CYS A 581 -20.30 -13.74 -9.21
N ALA A 582 -21.59 -13.85 -8.90
CA ALA A 582 -22.52 -14.84 -9.46
C ALA A 582 -22.39 -16.28 -8.93
N ASP A 583 -22.36 -16.47 -7.60
CA ASP A 583 -22.72 -17.76 -7.00
C ASP A 583 -24.03 -17.69 -6.19
N GLU A 584 -24.67 -18.84 -5.98
CA GLU A 584 -25.90 -18.97 -5.20
C GLU A 584 -25.73 -18.44 -3.76
N LYS A 585 -24.49 -18.42 -3.26
CA LYS A 585 -24.15 -17.91 -1.92
C LYS A 585 -24.26 -16.38 -1.85
N ALA A 586 -23.88 -15.66 -2.91
CA ALA A 586 -24.01 -14.22 -2.98
C ALA A 586 -25.47 -13.77 -2.87
N HIS A 587 -26.37 -14.43 -3.61
CA HIS A 587 -27.81 -14.15 -3.52
C HIS A 587 -28.38 -14.43 -2.12
N LYS A 588 -27.94 -15.52 -1.49
CA LYS A 588 -28.33 -15.86 -0.10
C LYS A 588 -27.90 -14.78 0.90
N LEU A 589 -26.65 -14.32 0.82
CA LEU A 589 -26.14 -13.27 1.71
C LEU A 589 -26.91 -11.95 1.54
N VAL A 590 -27.29 -11.59 0.31
CA VAL A 590 -28.14 -10.42 0.05
C VAL A 590 -29.52 -10.58 0.70
N ALA A 591 -30.16 -11.75 0.57
CA ALA A 591 -31.47 -12.00 1.18
C ALA A 591 -31.43 -11.92 2.72
N GLU A 592 -30.38 -12.48 3.34
CA GLU A 592 -30.15 -12.38 4.78
C GLU A 592 -29.95 -10.93 5.22
N TYR A 593 -29.17 -10.15 4.47
CA TYR A 593 -28.91 -8.76 4.76
C TYR A 593 -30.19 -7.90 4.72
N ILE A 594 -31.02 -8.05 3.69
CA ILE A 594 -32.29 -7.32 3.55
C ILE A 594 -33.26 -7.68 4.68
N SER A 595 -33.32 -8.95 5.06
CA SER A 595 -34.18 -9.40 6.16
C SER A 595 -33.79 -8.77 7.50
N ALA A 596 -32.50 -8.53 7.71
CA ALA A 596 -31.97 -7.88 8.91
C ALA A 596 -32.06 -6.34 8.85
N ASN A 597 -32.17 -5.74 7.66
CA ASN A 597 -32.15 -4.29 7.42
C ASN A 597 -33.24 -3.87 6.41
N PRO A 598 -34.53 -3.93 6.80
CA PRO A 598 -35.67 -3.71 5.91
C PRO A 598 -35.71 -2.31 5.27
#